data_AF-W7B2W6-F1
#
_entry.id   AF-W7B2W6-F1
#
_cell.length_a   1.000
_cell.length_b   1.000
_cell.length_c   1.000
_cell.angle_alpha   90.00
_cell.angle_beta   90.00
_cell.angle_gamma   90.00
#
_symmetry.space_group_name_H-M   'P 1'
#
loop_
_entity.id
_entity.type
_entity.pdbx_description
1 polymer ?
#
loop_
_entity_poly.entity_id
_entity_poly.type
_entity_poly.pdbx_seq_one_letter_code
_entity_poly.pdbx_strand_id
1 'polypeptide(L)'
;MNKFWVITKQVYKRHVKTKSFIISLLLPLIVAGIALLLPKIMDYFGNDDSAKISVLSNNPAFVQVIKQNKEHFKVNDSITTKKAAGKSA
;
A
#
# COMPACT_ATOMS: atom_id res chain seq x y z
N MET A 1 -56.40 -7.51 -7.80
CA MET A 1 -54.98 -7.17 -7.98
C MET A 1 -54.87 -5.71 -8.39
N ASN A 2 -54.12 -4.88 -7.66
CA ASN A 2 -53.95 -3.47 -8.01
C ASN A 2 -52.97 -3.35 -9.20
N LYS A 3 -53.39 -2.64 -10.26
CA LYS A 3 -52.56 -2.33 -11.44
C LYS A 3 -51.20 -1.72 -11.07
N PHE A 4 -51.16 -0.94 -9.98
CA PHE A 4 -49.95 -0.34 -9.43
C PHE A 4 -48.83 -1.35 -9.13
N TRP A 5 -49.16 -2.47 -8.49
CA TRP A 5 -48.18 -3.50 -8.13
C TRP A 5 -47.60 -4.23 -9.35
N VAL A 6 -48.41 -4.39 -10.41
CA VAL A 6 -47.97 -5.01 -11.67
C VAL A 6 -46.94 -4.12 -12.36
N ILE A 7 -47.22 -2.82 -12.46
CA ILE A 7 -46.34 -1.83 -13.08
C ILE A 7 -45.03 -1.73 -12.29
N THR A 8 -45.11 -1.60 -10.96
CA THR A 8 -43.93 -1.52 -10.08
C THR A 8 -43.02 -2.73 -10.26
N LYS A 9 -43.60 -3.94 -10.32
CA LYS A 9 -42.84 -5.18 -10.53
C LYS A 9 -42.16 -5.25 -11.91
N GLN A 10 -42.79 -4.72 -12.96
CA GLN A 10 -42.20 -4.61 -14.29
C GLN A 10 -41.00 -3.67 -14.30
N VAL A 11 -41.14 -2.47 -13.73
CA VAL A 11 -40.07 -1.47 -13.64
C VAL A 11 -38.90 -2.01 -12.83
N TYR A 12 -39.15 -2.65 -11.69
CA TYR A 12 -38.11 -3.25 -10.86
C TYR A 12 -37.30 -4.32 -11.61
N LYS A 13 -37.98 -5.24 -12.31
CA LYS A 13 -37.29 -6.28 -13.10
C LYS A 13 -36.45 -5.70 -14.24
N ARG A 14 -36.92 -4.62 -14.87
CA ARG A 14 -36.27 -4.02 -16.05
C ARG A 14 -35.04 -3.18 -15.70
N HIS A 15 -35.07 -2.49 -14.56
CA HIS A 15 -34.02 -1.51 -14.21
C HIS A 15 -33.16 -1.98 -13.03
N VAL A 16 -33.78 -2.46 -11.95
CA VAL A 16 -33.09 -2.75 -10.69
C VAL A 16 -32.47 -4.16 -10.66
N LYS A 17 -33.16 -5.16 -11.23
CA LYS A 17 -32.67 -6.55 -11.23
C LYS A 17 -31.63 -6.85 -12.32
N THR A 18 -31.11 -5.82 -12.99
CA THR A 18 -30.09 -6.01 -14.02
C THR A 18 -28.72 -6.18 -13.37
N LYS A 19 -27.83 -6.98 -13.99
CA LYS A 19 -26.47 -7.18 -13.48
C LYS A 19 -25.70 -5.85 -13.41
N SER A 20 -25.86 -5.00 -14.42
CA SER A 20 -25.19 -3.68 -14.48
C SER A 20 -25.63 -2.75 -13.35
N PHE A 21 -26.91 -2.74 -12.98
CA PHE A 21 -27.39 -1.94 -11.84
C PHE A 21 -26.75 -2.40 -10.52
N ILE A 22 -26.70 -3.72 -10.29
CA ILE A 22 -26.08 -4.30 -9.08
C ILE A 22 -24.59 -3.95 -9.03
N ILE A 23 -23.87 -4.05 -10.15
CA ILE A 23 -22.45 -3.69 -10.22
C ILE A 23 -22.25 -2.20 -9.95
N SER A 24 -23.06 -1.33 -10.55
CA SER A 24 -23.00 0.12 -10.31
C SER A 24 -23.30 0.49 -8.86
N LEU A 25 -24.20 -0.26 -8.20
CA LEU A 25 -24.51 -0.07 -6.79
C LEU A 25 -23.37 -0.53 -5.87
N LEU A 26 -22.69 -1.62 -6.24
CA LEU A 26 -21.57 -2.18 -5.46
C LEU A 26 -20.24 -1.44 -5.69
N LEU A 27 -20.05 -0.84 -6.86
CA LEU A 27 -18.81 -0.13 -7.23
C LEU A 27 -18.35 0.90 -6.18
N PRO A 28 -19.17 1.83 -5.68
CA PRO A 28 -18.73 2.78 -4.66
C PRO A 28 -18.32 2.10 -3.35
N LEU A 29 -18.96 0.97 -2.98
CA LEU A 29 -18.59 0.20 -1.79
C LEU A 29 -17.23 -0.48 -1.98
N ILE A 30 -16.97 -1.03 -3.16
CA ILE A 30 -15.70 -1.65 -3.50
C ILE A 30 -14.58 -0.60 -3.50
N VAL A 31 -14.81 0.56 -4.12
CA VAL A 31 -13.85 1.67 -4.16
C VAL A 31 -13.54 2.16 -2.74
N ALA A 32 -14.57 2.36 -1.89
CA ALA A 32 -14.37 2.74 -0.50
C ALA A 32 -13.58 1.67 0.27
N GLY A 33 -13.88 0.39 0.06
CA GLY A 33 -13.14 -0.73 0.66
C GLY A 33 -11.66 -0.73 0.28
N ILE A 34 -11.36 -0.54 -1.00
CA ILE A 34 -9.97 -0.45 -1.48
C ILE A 34 -9.28 0.78 -0.87
N ALA A 35 -9.94 1.94 -0.86
CA ALA A 35 -9.39 3.17 -0.30
C ALA A 35 -8.97 3.02 1.17
N LEU A 36 -9.75 2.27 1.96
CA LEU A 36 -9.40 1.96 3.36
C LEU A 36 -8.22 0.99 3.51
N LEU A 37 -7.97 0.15 2.50
CA LEU A 37 -6.84 -0.79 2.48
C LEU A 37 -5.54 -0.16 1.96
N LEU A 38 -5.62 0.95 1.21
CA LEU A 38 -4.46 1.63 0.64
C LEU A 38 -3.35 1.95 1.65
N PRO A 39 -3.62 2.47 2.87
CA PRO A 39 -2.56 2.75 3.83
C PRO A 39 -1.79 1.50 4.25
N LYS A 40 -2.49 0.39 4.51
CA LYS A 40 -1.84 -0.88 4.90
C LYS A 40 -1.00 -1.46 3.77
N ILE A 41 -1.48 -1.34 2.54
CA ILE A 41 -0.75 -1.75 1.35
C ILE A 41 0.52 -0.90 1.24
N MET A 42 0.41 0.42 1.39
CA MET A 42 1.55 1.33 1.32
C MET A 42 2.56 1.09 2.44
N ASP A 43 2.11 0.77 3.65
CA ASP A 43 3.00 0.37 4.75
C ASP A 43 3.73 -0.94 4.42
N TYR A 44 3.04 -1.92 3.84
CA TYR A 44 3.68 -3.19 3.44
C TYR A 44 4.75 -3.00 2.36
N PHE A 45 4.47 -2.17 1.36
CA PHE A 45 5.40 -1.91 0.25
C PHE A 45 6.46 -0.83 0.56
N GLY A 46 6.25 0.00 1.58
CA GLY A 46 7.19 1.06 1.98
C GLY A 46 8.29 0.60 2.95
N ASN A 47 8.29 -0.67 3.36
CA ASN A 47 9.28 -1.22 4.28
C ASN A 47 10.45 -1.96 3.62
N ASP A 48 10.33 -2.33 2.33
CA ASP A 48 11.45 -2.87 1.56
C ASP A 48 12.03 -1.79 0.64
N ASP A 49 13.36 -1.70 0.60
CA ASP A 49 14.16 -0.98 -0.39
C ASP A 49 14.31 0.55 -0.30
N SER A 50 14.34 1.11 0.91
CA SER A 50 15.31 2.20 1.13
C SER A 50 16.70 1.57 1.15
N ALA A 51 17.41 1.54 0.02
CA ALA A 51 18.74 0.96 -0.16
C ALA A 51 19.62 1.06 1.10
N LYS A 52 19.62 -0.02 1.89
CA LYS A 52 20.17 -0.03 3.24
C LYS A 52 21.66 -0.32 3.17
N ILE A 53 22.44 0.69 2.80
CA ILE A 53 23.89 0.55 2.67
C ILE A 53 24.50 0.50 4.08
N SER A 54 25.03 -0.67 4.45
CA SER A 54 25.78 -0.87 5.70
C SER A 54 27.24 -0.48 5.50
N VAL A 55 27.64 0.69 6.00
CA VAL A 55 29.01 1.21 5.90
C VAL A 55 29.86 0.64 7.03
N LEU A 56 30.71 -0.34 6.74
CA LEU A 56 31.77 -0.81 7.65
C LEU A 56 33.11 -0.21 7.23
N SER A 57 33.56 0.84 7.90
CA SER A 57 34.85 1.48 7.63
C SER A 57 35.64 1.74 8.91
N ASN A 58 36.93 1.38 8.91
CA ASN A 58 37.85 1.63 10.02
C ASN A 58 38.31 3.09 10.11
N ASN A 59 37.99 3.92 9.11
CA ASN A 59 38.36 5.34 9.10
C ASN A 59 37.11 6.22 9.34
N PRO A 60 37.09 7.01 10.42
CA PRO A 60 35.91 7.77 10.86
C PRO A 60 35.49 8.87 9.87
N ALA A 61 36.36 9.33 8.99
CA ALA A 61 36.04 10.38 8.02
C ALA A 61 34.98 9.93 7.00
N PHE A 62 35.05 8.67 6.54
CA PHE A 62 34.09 8.15 5.56
C PHE A 62 32.70 7.96 6.14
N VAL A 63 32.61 7.58 7.42
CA VAL A 63 31.34 7.43 8.14
C VAL A 63 30.64 8.79 8.28
N GLN A 64 31.42 9.86 8.51
CA GLN A 64 30.87 11.22 8.65
C GLN A 64 30.32 11.77 7.34
N VAL A 65 31.01 11.57 6.21
CA VAL A 65 30.55 12.02 4.88
C VAL A 65 29.24 11.35 4.46
N ILE A 66 29.08 10.04 4.77
CA ILE A 66 27.85 9.32 4.45
C ILE A 66 26.71 9.73 5.40
N LYS A 67 27.01 10.01 6.67
CA LYS A 67 26.03 10.56 7.63
C LYS A 67 25.57 11.99 7.31
N GLN A 68 26.31 12.75 6.51
CA GLN A 68 25.87 14.08 6.06
C GLN A 68 24.83 14.01 4.93
N ASN A 69 24.74 12.88 4.22
CA ASN A 69 23.79 12.65 3.12
C ASN A 69 22.54 11.86 3.56
N LYS A 70 21.91 12.26 4.69
CA LYS A 70 20.76 11.54 5.29
C LYS A 70 19.49 11.55 4.45
N GLU A 71 19.40 12.45 3.47
CA GLU A 71 18.26 12.57 2.55
C GLU A 71 18.10 11.32 1.66
N HIS A 72 19.20 10.58 1.43
CA HIS A 72 19.22 9.41 0.55
C HIS A 72 19.62 8.10 1.24
N PHE A 73 20.17 8.15 2.46
CA PHE A 73 20.72 6.96 3.13
C PHE A 73 20.36 6.88 4.62
N LYS A 74 19.77 5.75 5.03
CA LYS A 74 19.53 5.40 6.44
C LYS A 74 20.72 4.62 7.00
N VAL A 75 21.61 5.31 7.71
CA VAL A 75 22.81 4.70 8.33
C VAL A 75 22.45 4.06 9.67
N ASN A 76 22.67 2.75 9.80
CA ASN A 76 22.48 2.00 11.05
C ASN A 76 23.82 1.75 11.75
N ASP A 77 24.08 2.47 12.84
CA ASP A 77 25.33 2.42 13.62
C ASP A 77 25.50 1.16 14.48
N SER A 78 24.54 0.22 14.48
CA SER A 78 24.55 -0.97 15.34
C SER A 78 25.27 -2.20 14.75
N ILE A 79 25.84 -2.11 13.55
CA ILE A 79 26.50 -3.24 12.88
C ILE A 79 28.02 -3.24 13.15
N THR A 80 28.43 -3.98 14.17
CA THR A 80 29.84 -4.12 14.58
C THR A 80 30.54 -5.37 14.05
N THR A 81 29.86 -6.22 13.26
CA THR A 81 30.43 -7.49 12.78
C THR A 81 30.23 -7.70 11.27
N LYS A 82 31.29 -8.11 10.56
CA LYS A 82 31.33 -8.43 9.10
C LYS A 82 30.20 -9.36 8.64
N LYS A 83 29.75 -10.27 9.52
CA LYS A 83 28.68 -11.25 9.27
C LYS A 83 27.26 -10.63 9.25
N ALA A 84 27.06 -9.50 9.93
CA ALA A 84 25.80 -8.78 9.97
C ALA A 84 25.65 -7.81 8.78
N ALA A 85 26.75 -7.30 8.23
CA ALA A 85 26.74 -6.47 7.02
C ALA A 85 26.31 -7.25 5.76
N GLY A 86 26.72 -8.51 5.62
CA GLY A 86 26.36 -9.34 4.45
C GLY A 86 24.95 -9.96 4.48
N LYS A 87 24.22 -9.82 5.59
CA LYS A 87 22.85 -10.37 5.75
C LYS A 87 21.77 -9.30 5.64
N SER A 88 22.17 -8.05 5.42
CA SER A 88 21.29 -6.87 5.31
C SER A 88 21.51 -6.10 4.00
N ALA A 89 22.21 -6.73 3.05
CA ALA A 89 22.33 -6.32 1.66
C ALA A 89 21.45 -7.23 0.79
#